data_AF-A0A355L543-F1
#
_entry.id   AF-A0A355L543-F1
#
_cell.length_a   1.000
_cell.length_b   1.000
_cell.length_c   1.000
_cell.angle_alpha   90.00
_cell.angle_beta   90.00
_cell.angle_gamma   90.00
#
_symmetry.space_group_name_H-M   'P 1'
#
loop_
_entity.id
_entity.type
_entity.pdbx_description
1 polymer ?
#
loop_
_entity_poly.entity_id
_entity_poly.type
_entity_poly.pdbx_seq_one_letter_code
_entity_poly.pdbx_strand_id
1 'polypeptide(L)'
;KVRAIELIDERVLPILFEGLKKYDDYKIMILPDHPTPIVTRTHASDPVPYLIYHKQNEIEGVDTINEETAKQTGNYIDHGPSIMNHFLND
;
A
#
# COMPACT_ATOMS: atom_id res chain seq x y z
N LYS A 1 11.03 0.80 13.21
CA LYS A 1 10.15 0.36 12.10
C LYS A 1 8.69 0.70 12.38
N VAL A 2 8.05 0.05 13.36
CA VAL A 2 6.62 0.28 13.70
C VAL A 2 6.27 1.77 13.86
N ARG A 3 6.97 2.50 14.73
CA ARG A 3 6.71 3.94 14.93
C ARG A 3 6.81 4.79 13.65
N ALA A 4 7.66 4.41 12.70
CA ALA A 4 7.77 5.14 11.43
C ALA A 4 6.53 4.92 10.55
N ILE A 5 5.97 3.70 10.56
CA ILE A 5 4.73 3.37 9.86
C ILE A 5 3.55 4.13 10.49
N GLU A 6 3.44 4.12 11.82
CA GLU A 6 2.43 4.91 12.56
C GLU A 6 2.55 6.40 12.25
N LEU A 7 3.77 6.95 12.14
CA LEU A 7 3.94 8.36 11.79
C LEU A 7 3.52 8.68 10.35
N ILE A 8 3.67 7.75 9.40
CA ILE A 8 3.15 7.90 8.04
C ILE A 8 1.62 7.94 8.09
N ASP A 9 1.01 7.02 8.84
CA ASP A 9 -0.43 6.95 9.02
C ASP A 9 -1.00 8.19 9.72
N GLU A 10 -0.39 8.63 10.82
CA GLU A 10 -0.85 9.78 11.61
C GLU A 10 -0.59 11.13 10.94
N ARG A 11 0.49 11.28 10.16
CA ARG A 11 0.96 12.60 9.71
C ARG A 11 1.00 12.80 8.21
N VAL A 12 1.16 11.75 7.42
CA VAL A 12 1.31 11.89 5.96
C VAL A 12 -0.04 11.66 5.28
N LEU A 13 -0.70 10.54 5.59
CA LEU A 13 -1.97 10.18 4.95
C LEU A 13 -3.06 11.25 5.14
N PRO A 14 -3.29 11.83 6.33
CA PRO A 14 -4.33 12.85 6.49
C PRO A 14 -4.07 14.08 5.64
N ILE A 15 -2.82 14.52 5.51
CA ILE A 15 -2.44 15.67 4.67
C ILE A 15 -2.72 15.36 3.20
N LEU A 16 -2.39 14.16 2.74
CA LEU A 16 -2.68 13.72 1.37
C LEU A 16 -4.18 13.66 1.10
N PHE A 17 -4.96 13.03 1.99
CA PHE A 17 -6.41 12.97 1.84
C PHE A 17 -7.05 14.35 1.84
N GLU A 18 -6.71 15.23 2.79
CA GLU A 18 -7.23 16.61 2.79
C GLU A 18 -6.85 17.38 1.52
N GLY A 19 -5.60 17.25 1.06
CA GLY A 19 -5.12 17.91 -0.15
C GLY A 19 -5.76 17.39 -1.44
N LEU A 20 -6.13 16.10 -1.47
CA LEU A 20 -6.71 15.42 -2.62
C LEU A 20 -8.25 15.48 -2.65
N LYS A 21 -8.92 15.77 -1.53
CA LYS A 21 -10.38 15.90 -1.44
C LYS A 21 -10.99 16.81 -2.51
N LYS A 22 -10.27 17.86 -2.93
CA LYS A 22 -10.68 18.82 -3.96
C LYS A 22 -10.78 18.24 -5.37
N TYR A 23 -10.18 17.08 -5.64
CA TYR A 23 -10.27 16.40 -6.91
C TYR A 23 -11.39 15.36 -6.88
N ASP A 24 -12.16 15.29 -7.97
CA ASP A 24 -13.27 14.34 -8.09
C ASP A 24 -12.78 12.90 -8.30
N ASP A 25 -11.58 12.75 -8.88
CA ASP A 25 -10.94 11.46 -9.10
C ASP A 25 -9.47 11.49 -8.71
N TYR A 26 -9.02 10.49 -7.96
CA TYR A 26 -7.62 10.24 -7.65
C TYR A 26 -7.40 8.81 -7.15
N LYS A 27 -6.16 8.33 -7.33
CA LYS A 27 -5.69 7.06 -6.80
C LYS A 27 -4.49 7.29 -5.86
N ILE A 28 -4.42 6.53 -4.77
CA ILE A 28 -3.29 6.52 -3.84
C ILE A 28 -2.76 5.10 -3.78
N MET A 29 -1.46 4.93 -4.00
CA MET A 29 -0.78 3.65 -3.85
C MET A 29 0.21 3.70 -2.69
N ILE A 30 0.14 2.74 -1.78
CA ILE A 30 1.01 2.61 -0.61
C ILE A 30 1.66 1.22 -0.64
N LEU A 31 2.98 1.18 -0.62
CA LEU A 31 3.76 -0.05 -0.51
C LEU A 31 5.14 0.26 0.08
N PRO A 32 5.77 -0.67 0.81
CA PRO A 32 7.19 -0.61 1.08
C PRO A 32 7.99 -1.03 -0.17
N ASP A 33 9.24 -0.58 -0.26
CA ASP A 33 10.14 -0.86 -1.38
C ASP A 33 10.68 -2.29 -1.37
N HIS A 34 10.99 -2.83 -0.19
CA HIS A 34 11.42 -4.21 -0.02
C HIS A 34 11.13 -4.70 1.42
N PRO A 35 10.97 -6.01 1.64
CA PRO A 35 10.84 -6.52 3.00
C PRO A 35 12.16 -6.29 3.75
N THR A 36 12.04 -5.73 4.95
CA THR A 36 13.11 -5.64 5.94
C THR A 36 12.67 -6.39 7.19
N PRO A 37 12.79 -7.74 7.22
CA PRO A 37 12.47 -8.49 8.42
C PRO A 37 13.43 -8.06 9.53
N ILE A 38 12.87 -7.67 10.69
CA ILE A 38 13.66 -7.18 11.84
C ILE A 38 14.65 -8.25 12.31
N VAL A 39 14.29 -9.52 12.11
CA VAL A 39 15.02 -10.70 12.57
C VAL A 39 16.27 -10.99 11.74
N THR A 40 16.20 -10.81 10.42
CA THR A 40 17.31 -11.12 9.50
C THR A 40 18.18 -9.91 9.20
N ARG A 41 17.64 -8.68 9.32
CA ARG A 41 18.32 -7.41 8.96
C ARG A 41 18.94 -7.41 7.55
N THR A 42 18.45 -8.28 6.67
CA THR A 42 18.87 -8.40 5.28
C THR A 42 17.63 -8.31 4.38
N HIS A 43 17.80 -7.81 3.16
CA HIS A 43 16.73 -7.86 2.16
C HIS A 43 16.27 -9.31 1.99
N ALA A 44 14.97 -9.54 2.14
CA ALA A 44 14.36 -10.80 1.78
C ALA A 44 13.72 -10.68 0.40
N SER A 45 13.57 -11.80 -0.30
CA SER A 45 12.85 -11.86 -1.58
C SER A 45 11.35 -12.06 -1.40
N ASP A 46 10.87 -12.03 -0.15
CA ASP A 46 9.46 -12.16 0.17
C ASP A 46 8.66 -11.00 -0.44
N PRO A 47 7.41 -11.26 -0.86
CA PRO A 47 6.55 -10.21 -1.37
C PRO A 47 6.19 -9.19 -0.29
N VAL A 48 5.95 -7.95 -0.73
CA VAL A 48 5.54 -6.84 0.12
C VAL A 48 4.03 -6.60 0.02
N PRO A 49 3.36 -6.21 1.12
CA PRO A 49 1.97 -5.79 1.06
C PRO A 49 1.85 -4.44 0.34
N TYR A 50 0.80 -4.27 -0.45
CA TYR A 50 0.46 -2.99 -1.08
C TYR A 50 -1.02 -2.67 -0.92
N LEU A 51 -1.36 -1.39 -1.00
CA LEU A 51 -2.72 -0.88 -1.03
C LEU A 51 -2.87 0.09 -2.20
N ILE A 52 -3.94 -0.05 -2.98
CA ILE A 52 -4.38 0.95 -3.94
C ILE A 52 -5.78 1.40 -3.52
N TYR A 53 -5.93 2.69 -3.24
CA TYR A 53 -7.21 3.34 -2.99
C TYR A 53 -7.59 4.17 -4.21
N HIS A 54 -8.82 4.03 -4.70
CA HIS A 54 -9.37 4.82 -5.80
C HIS A 54 -10.68 5.47 -5.36
N LYS A 55 -10.73 6.81 -5.31
CA LYS A 55 -11.90 7.55 -4.84
C LYS A 55 -13.18 7.27 -5.63
N GLN A 56 -13.09 7.05 -6.94
CA GLN A 56 -14.28 6.78 -7.77
C GLN A 56 -14.69 5.30 -7.80
N ASN A 57 -13.88 4.41 -7.25
CA ASN A 57 -14.14 2.97 -7.25
C ASN A 57 -13.71 2.35 -5.91
N GLU A 58 -14.33 2.83 -4.83
CA GLU A 58 -14.08 2.27 -3.50
C GLU A 58 -14.62 0.84 -3.42
N ILE A 59 -13.75 -0.08 -3.03
CA ILE A 59 -14.08 -1.49 -2.82
C ILE A 59 -13.93 -1.85 -1.34
N GLU A 60 -14.79 -2.73 -0.84
CA GLU A 60 -14.58 -3.34 0.46
C GLU A 60 -13.44 -4.34 0.38
N GLY A 61 -12.37 -4.08 1.12
CA GLY A 61 -11.16 -4.89 1.17
C GLY A 61 -10.89 -5.45 2.56
N VAL A 62 -9.64 -5.33 3.01
CA VAL A 62 -9.22 -5.73 4.36
C VAL A 62 -9.19 -4.53 5.31
N ASP A 63 -9.52 -4.76 6.58
CA ASP A 63 -9.55 -3.70 7.60
C ASP A 63 -8.16 -3.16 7.97
N THR A 64 -7.09 -3.95 7.73
CA THR A 64 -5.71 -3.55 8.03
C THR A 64 -4.77 -4.03 6.95
N ILE A 65 -3.71 -3.25 6.70
CA ILE A 65 -2.62 -3.64 5.80
C ILE A 65 -1.44 -4.23 6.59
N ASN A 66 -1.22 -5.52 6.42
CA ASN A 66 -0.03 -6.24 6.86
C ASN A 66 0.21 -7.45 5.95
N GLU A 67 1.33 -8.15 6.14
CA GLU A 67 1.71 -9.29 5.30
C GLU A 67 0.67 -10.44 5.33
N GLU A 68 -0.01 -10.63 6.46
CA GLU A 68 -1.01 -11.69 6.62
C GLU A 68 -2.33 -11.34 5.92
N THR A 69 -2.87 -10.14 6.17
CA THR A 69 -4.12 -9.70 5.55
C THR A 69 -3.96 -9.52 4.04
N ALA A 70 -2.82 -9.00 3.57
CA ALA A 70 -2.52 -8.92 2.14
C ALA A 70 -2.54 -10.31 1.48
N LYS A 71 -1.93 -11.30 2.12
CA LYS A 71 -1.92 -12.68 1.61
C LYS A 71 -3.32 -13.31 1.55
N GLN A 72 -4.21 -12.96 2.48
CA GLN A 72 -5.59 -13.46 2.49
C GLN A 72 -6.42 -12.92 1.31
N THR A 73 -6.11 -11.74 0.76
CA THR A 73 -6.81 -11.18 -0.40
C THR A 73 -6.62 -12.01 -1.67
N GLY A 74 -5.53 -12.79 -1.76
CA GLY A 74 -5.13 -13.48 -2.98
C GLY A 74 -4.64 -12.54 -4.10
N ASN A 75 -4.62 -11.23 -3.87
CA ASN A 75 -4.13 -10.26 -4.85
C ASN A 75 -2.61 -10.26 -4.84
N TYR A 76 -2.00 -10.71 -5.94
CA TYR A 76 -0.57 -10.94 -6.03
C TYR A 76 -0.03 -10.48 -7.38
N ILE A 77 1.06 -9.70 -7.32
CA ILE A 77 1.80 -9.23 -8.49
C ILE A 77 3.18 -9.87 -8.44
N ASP A 78 3.42 -10.80 -9.37
CA ASP A 78 4.69 -11.52 -9.48
C ASP A 78 5.83 -10.59 -9.93
N HIS A 79 5.55 -9.69 -10.87
CA HIS A 79 6.53 -8.75 -11.40
C HIS A 79 6.36 -7.35 -10.78
N GLY A 80 7.18 -6.99 -9.79
CA GLY A 80 7.08 -5.70 -9.09
C GLY A 80 6.85 -4.48 -10.00
N PRO A 81 7.62 -4.27 -11.08
CA PRO A 81 7.41 -3.14 -12.00
C PRO A 81 6.03 -3.08 -12.68
N SER A 82 5.32 -4.21 -12.81
CA SER A 82 3.98 -4.21 -13.39
C SER A 82 2.92 -3.59 -12.48
N ILE A 83 3.22 -3.36 -11.20
CA ILE A 83 2.29 -2.67 -10.29
C ILE A 83 1.92 -1.27 -10.77
N MET A 84 2.83 -0.58 -11.47
CA MET A 84 2.54 0.74 -12.01
C MET A 84 1.50 0.65 -13.15
N ASN A 85 1.60 -0.38 -13.99
CA ASN A 85 0.59 -0.59 -15.04
C ASN A 85 -0.76 -0.95 -14.43
N HIS A 86 -0.77 -1.75 -13.37
CA HIS A 86 -1.98 -2.05 -12.61
C HIS A 86 -2.60 -0.77 -12.02
N PHE A 87 -1.81 0.06 -11.35
CA PHE A 87 -2.25 1.32 -10.75
C PHE A 87 -2.84 2.33 -11.76
N LEU A 88 -2.28 2.40 -12.96
CA LEU A 88 -2.72 3.35 -13.97
C LEU A 88 -3.98 2.90 -14.73
N ASN A 89 -4.11 1.60 -15.01
CA ASN A 89 -5.15 1.08 -15.91
C ASN A 89 -6.41 0.58 -15.20
N ASP A 90 -6.29 0.15 -13.94
CA ASP A 90 -7.41 -0.35 -13.12
C ASP A 90 -7.91 0.76 -12.21
#